data_AF-A0A8H9YPM5-F1
#
_entry.id   AF-A0A8H9YPM5-F1
#
_cell.length_a   1.000
_cell.length_b   1.000
_cell.length_c   1.000
_cell.angle_alpha   90.00
_cell.angle_beta   90.00
_cell.angle_gamma   90.00
#
_symmetry.space_group_name_H-M   'P 1'
#
loop_
_entity.id
_entity.type
_entity.pdbx_description
1 polymer ?
#
loop_
_entity_poly.entity_id
_entity_poly.type
_entity_poly.pdbx_seq_one_letter_code
_entity_poly.pdbx_strand_id
1 'polypeptide(L)' 'MAVPAYIWLYNATGTLIQGSSNVVLREGAIEMQSFNHGVHIPYANLV' A
#
# COMPACT_ATOMS: atom_id res chain seq x y z
N MET A 1 8.00 5.63 10.67
CA MET A 1 8.87 5.87 9.50
C MET A 1 9.19 7.35 9.44
N ALA A 2 10.35 7.77 8.92
CA ALA A 2 10.68 9.21 8.79
C ALA A 2 9.87 9.91 7.68
N VAL A 3 9.47 9.16 6.64
CA VAL A 3 8.48 9.56 5.63
C VAL A 3 7.56 8.36 5.40
N PRO A 4 6.22 8.52 5.44
CA PRO A 4 5.29 7.41 5.20
C PRO A 4 5.26 6.99 3.73
N ALA A 5 4.75 5.79 3.46
CA ALA A 5 4.40 5.38 2.11
C ALA A 5 3.01 5.94 1.73
N TYR A 6 2.77 6.12 0.43
CA TYR A 6 1.53 6.66 -0.11
C TYR A 6 0.97 5.69 -1.15
N ILE A 7 -0.33 5.37 -1.04
CA ILE A 7 -1.01 4.46 -1.96
C ILE A 7 -2.20 5.15 -2.63
N TRP A 8 -2.38 4.85 -3.92
CA TRP A 8 -3.58 5.16 -4.68
C TRP A 8 -4.34 3.87 -4.96
N LEU A 9 -5.58 3.81 -4.49
CA LEU A 9 -6.46 2.68 -4.77
C LEU A 9 -7.45 3.11 -5.84
N TYR A 10 -7.62 2.28 -6.86
CA TYR A 10 -8.59 2.51 -7.92
C TYR A 10 -9.67 1.44 -7.82
N ASN A 11 -10.92 1.83 -8.01
CA ASN A 11 -12.00 0.86 -8.11
C ASN A 11 -11.90 0.08 -9.44
N ALA A 12 -12.79 -0.89 -9.65
CA ALA A 12 -12.81 -1.70 -10.88
C ALA A 12 -13.03 -0.89 -12.17
N THR A 13 -13.60 0.32 -12.08
CA THR A 13 -13.80 1.22 -13.23
C THR A 13 -12.65 2.21 -13.42
N GLY A 14 -11.55 2.06 -12.68
CA GLY A 14 -10.40 2.97 -12.75
C GLY A 14 -10.60 4.33 -12.06
N THR A 15 -11.70 4.51 -11.32
CA THR A 15 -11.94 5.72 -10.53
C THR A 15 -11.11 5.66 -9.25
N LEU A 16 -10.38 6.75 -8.98
CA LEU A 16 -9.56 6.87 -7.77
C LEU A 16 -10.45 6.91 -6.52
N ILE A 17 -10.15 6.02 -5.57
CA ILE A 17 -10.66 6.04 -4.21
C ILE A 17 -9.80 7.04 -3.43
N GLN A 18 -10.34 8.23 -3.21
CA GLN A 18 -9.62 9.35 -2.60
C GLN A 18 -9.28 9.10 -1.14
N GLY A 19 -7.99 9.22 -0.81
CA GLY A 19 -7.48 9.40 0.55
C GLY A 19 -7.43 10.87 0.97
N SER A 20 -6.88 11.13 2.16
CA SER A 20 -6.87 12.46 2.78
C SER A 20 -5.55 13.23 2.63
N SER A 21 -4.57 12.69 1.90
CA SER A 21 -3.27 13.34 1.73
C SER A 21 -3.43 14.67 0.98
N ASN A 22 -2.84 15.73 1.54
CA ASN A 22 -2.70 17.04 0.91
C ASN A 22 -1.21 17.38 0.66
N VAL A 23 -0.33 16.38 0.72
CA VAL A 23 1.10 16.58 0.47
C VAL A 23 1.33 16.82 -1.01
N VAL A 24 2.15 17.82 -1.32
CA VAL A 24 2.49 18.23 -2.69
C VAL A 24 2.95 17.02 -3.53
N LEU A 25 2.32 16.83 -4.69
CA LEU A 25 2.54 15.71 -5.62
C LEU A 25 2.05 14.35 -5.11
N ARG A 26 1.31 14.31 -4.00
CA ARG A 26 0.75 13.10 -3.38
C ARG A 26 -0.69 13.31 -2.91
N GLU A 27 -1.38 14.27 -3.52
CA GLU A 27 -2.75 14.63 -3.17
C GLU A 27 -3.72 13.47 -3.48
N GLY A 28 -4.67 13.27 -2.57
CA GLY A 28 -5.68 12.21 -2.71
C GLY A 28 -5.15 10.79 -2.48
N ALA A 29 -3.87 10.63 -2.12
CA ALA A 29 -3.32 9.36 -1.69
C ALA A 29 -3.70 9.03 -0.23
N ILE A 30 -3.59 7.76 0.13
CA ILE A 30 -3.70 7.27 1.50
C ILE A 30 -2.30 7.15 2.09
N GLU A 31 -2.05 7.79 3.23
CA GLU A 31 -0.80 7.66 3.98
C GLU A 31 -0.77 6.37 4.80
N MET A 32 0.23 5.53 4.54
CA MET A 32 0.42 4.27 5.24
C MET A 32 1.39 4.44 6.40
N GLN A 33 0.90 4.12 7.60
CA GLN A 33 1.66 4.24 8.86
C GLN A 33 2.59 3.04 9.11
N SER A 34 2.23 1.86 8.62
CA SER A 34 2.98 0.63 8.75
C SER A 34 2.72 -0.31 7.57
N PHE A 35 3.74 -1.05 7.13
CA PHE A 35 3.61 -2.06 6.09
C PHE A 35 4.24 -3.38 6.52
N ASN A 36 3.56 -4.50 6.27
CA ASN A 36 4.10 -5.84 6.45
C ASN A 36 3.69 -6.69 5.24
N HIS A 37 4.65 -7.37 4.64
CA HIS A 37 4.43 -8.29 3.53
C HIS A 37 5.49 -9.40 3.58
N GLY A 38 5.06 -10.64 3.38
CA GLY A 38 5.93 -11.82 3.39
C GLY A 38 5.67 -12.70 2.17
N VAL A 39 6.75 -13.10 1.50
CA VAL A 39 6.72 -14.10 0.43
C VAL A 39 7.54 -15.28 0.91
N HIS A 40 6.93 -16.46 0.94
CA HIS A 40 7.55 -17.65 1.51
C HIS A 40 7.61 -18.74 0.46
N ILE A 41 8.77 -19.40 0.39
CA ILE A 41 8.97 -20.59 -0.44
C ILE A 41 8.53 -21.79 0.40
N PRO A 42 7.60 -22.64 -0.09
CA PRO A 42 7.21 -23.83 0.65
C PRO A 42 8.40 -24.80 0.74
N TYR A 43 8.61 -25.40 1.90
CA TYR A 43 9.57 -26.50 2.08
C TYR A 43 8.80 -27.81 2.31
N ALA A 44 9.30 -28.89 1.75
CA ALA A 44 8.77 -30.23 1.99
C ALA A 44 9.49 -30.85 3.19
N ASN A 45 8.74 -31.27 4.21
CA ASN A 45 9.25 -32.11 5.29
C ASN A 45 9.14 -33.58 4.85
N LEU A 46 10.27 -34.22 4.55
CA LEU A 46 10.32 -35.67 4.34
C LEU A 46 10.53 -36.34 5.70
N VAL A 47 9.43 -36.68 6.36
CA VAL A 47 9.39 -37.67 7.45
C VAL A 47 8.86 -38.97 6.89
#